data_AF-A0A0L1KXD6-F1
#
_entry.id   AF-A0A0L1KXD6-F1
#
_cell.length_a   1.000
_cell.length_b   1.000
_cell.length_c   1.000
_cell.angle_alpha   90.00
_cell.angle_beta   90.00
_cell.angle_gamma   90.00
#
_symmetry.space_group_name_H-M   'P 1'
#
loop_
_entity.id
_entity.type
_entity.pdbx_description
1 polymer ?
#
loop_
_entity_poly.entity_id
_entity_poly.type
_entity_poly.pdbx_seq_one_letter_code
_entity_poly.pdbx_strand_id
1 'polypeptide(L)'
;MFVKRTPKGSVQPPAVNIWGNGGPRMRANDIRSLYKVNKCYQLPEIDKGNHFLTNGMHASSALKHMDDTTNQLIVEVGPGPGAITRRLLAQDSLGVLGMEMDTSYNAYLENMQQITQHKFQWVNVDIMNVDEPEVIKQAFPERQWAVPWDRTPMVTAVVNISFSSVHSLIVRYCMDISRRRGLYSLGKVPLRFLTEQKVAERVCAATGTKEFSMLSALVQNYFTTHIDRTLAGESFYPFTTVDCAMLVLRPRELPLVEIDGGALFQFLSFVIKSKHQCSVTKALCCAMPVEVASHICREVGIDETLPMWKLTVVDLCRMASMWVLFLEGSNQKLPDLKF
;
A
#
# COMPACT_ATOMS: atom_id res chain seq x y z
N MET A 1 58.94 21.89 4.50
CA MET A 1 57.88 21.42 3.57
C MET A 1 57.09 20.31 4.28
N PHE A 2 55.76 20.44 4.31
CA PHE A 2 54.74 19.47 4.71
C PHE A 2 54.72 18.95 6.16
N VAL A 3 53.99 19.65 7.02
CA VAL A 3 53.37 19.08 8.23
C VAL A 3 52.07 18.39 7.81
N LYS A 4 52.00 17.07 8.00
CA LYS A 4 50.82 16.23 7.73
C LYS A 4 49.63 16.69 8.58
N ARG A 5 48.51 17.02 7.93
CA ARG A 5 47.20 17.19 8.58
C ARG A 5 46.62 15.82 8.91
N THR A 6 46.36 15.57 10.19
CA THR A 6 45.48 14.50 10.64
C THR A 6 44.03 14.78 10.20
N PRO A 7 43.25 13.78 9.74
CA PRO A 7 41.85 13.98 9.40
C PRO A 7 41.05 14.26 10.68
N LYS A 8 40.23 15.32 10.66
CA LYS A 8 39.24 15.57 11.71
C LYS A 8 38.26 14.39 11.74
N GLY A 9 38.09 13.81 12.92
CA GLY A 9 37.19 12.70 13.16
C GLY A 9 35.77 12.99 12.68
N SER A 10 35.14 11.95 12.15
CA SER A 10 33.71 11.88 11.87
C SER A 10 32.93 12.25 13.12
N VAL A 11 32.24 13.38 13.08
CA VAL A 11 31.26 13.75 14.10
C VAL A 11 30.09 12.79 13.95
N GLN A 12 29.94 11.83 14.87
CA GLN A 12 28.70 11.09 15.03
C GLN A 12 27.57 12.11 15.28
N PRO A 13 26.41 12.01 14.58
CA PRO A 13 25.27 12.84 14.92
C PRO A 13 24.85 12.54 16.36
N PRO A 14 24.43 13.54 17.15
CA PRO A 14 24.02 13.32 18.52
C PRO A 14 22.81 12.37 18.54
N ALA A 15 22.81 11.44 19.50
CA ALA A 15 21.62 10.65 19.83
C ALA A 15 20.56 11.62 20.37
N VAL A 16 19.53 11.91 19.58
CA VAL A 16 18.44 12.82 19.97
C VAL A 16 17.21 11.99 20.35
N ASN A 17 17.12 11.68 21.63
CA ASN A 17 15.94 11.09 22.25
C ASN A 17 15.17 12.20 23.00
N ILE A 18 14.16 12.84 22.38
CA ILE A 18 13.36 13.89 23.06
C ILE A 18 11.91 14.05 22.54
N TRP A 19 11.17 12.98 22.21
CA TRP A 19 9.76 13.16 21.80
C TRP A 19 8.79 12.33 22.63
N GLY A 20 7.96 13.02 23.44
CA GLY A 20 6.87 12.45 24.25
C GLY A 20 5.70 11.94 23.41
N ASN A 21 4.46 12.03 23.93
CA ASN A 21 3.27 11.79 23.12
C ASN A 21 3.16 12.89 22.06
N GLY A 22 3.12 12.51 20.78
CA GLY A 22 3.29 13.41 19.64
C GLY A 22 4.77 13.69 19.34
N GLY A 23 5.18 13.55 18.08
CA GLY A 23 6.55 13.79 17.63
C GLY A 23 6.95 15.27 17.64
N PRO A 24 8.10 15.64 17.04
CA PRO A 24 8.50 17.03 16.89
C PRO A 24 7.39 17.87 16.24
N ARG A 25 6.94 18.92 16.93
CA ARG A 25 6.02 19.90 16.35
C ARG A 25 6.80 20.86 15.45
N MET A 26 6.56 20.76 14.15
CA MET A 26 7.12 21.68 13.15
C MET A 26 6.52 23.08 13.34
N ARG A 27 7.36 24.12 13.38
CA ARG A 27 6.84 25.50 13.41
C ARG A 27 6.25 25.84 12.04
N ALA A 28 5.21 26.68 12.02
CA ALA A 28 4.58 27.11 10.77
C ALA A 28 5.57 27.75 9.78
N ASN A 29 6.62 28.42 10.27
CA ASN A 29 7.67 29.00 9.42
C ASN A 29 8.56 27.95 8.74
N ASP A 30 8.84 26.85 9.43
CA ASP A 30 9.64 25.72 8.89
C ASP A 30 8.83 24.94 7.84
N ILE A 31 7.50 24.85 8.00
CA ILE A 31 6.62 24.32 6.95
C ILE A 31 6.58 25.28 5.74
N ARG A 32 6.50 26.59 5.98
CA ARG A 32 6.49 27.60 4.91
C ARG A 32 7.78 27.63 4.09
N SER A 33 8.95 27.37 4.69
CA SER A 33 10.22 27.33 3.95
C SER A 33 10.28 26.17 2.96
N LEU A 34 9.60 25.04 3.24
CA LEU A 34 9.45 23.93 2.29
C LEU A 34 8.71 24.30 1.00
N TYR A 35 7.88 25.35 1.03
CA TYR A 35 7.16 25.88 -0.13
C TYR A 35 7.90 27.03 -0.84
N LYS A 36 8.94 27.61 -0.21
CA LYS A 36 9.75 28.70 -0.77
C LYS A 36 10.91 28.23 -1.65
N VAL A 37 11.07 26.92 -1.83
CA VAL A 37 12.05 26.37 -2.78
C VAL A 37 11.57 26.70 -4.20
N ASN A 38 12.10 27.79 -4.75
CA ASN A 38 11.78 28.41 -6.06
C ASN A 38 11.98 27.50 -7.30
N LYS A 39 12.13 26.18 -7.13
CA LYS A 39 12.51 25.24 -8.19
C LYS A 39 11.62 24.00 -8.31
N CYS A 40 10.41 23.98 -7.74
CA CYS A 40 9.45 22.90 -8.03
C CYS A 40 9.04 22.81 -9.52
N TYR A 41 9.41 23.80 -10.35
CA TYR A 41 9.23 23.77 -11.82
C TYR A 41 10.45 23.23 -12.59
N GLN A 42 11.57 22.95 -11.92
CA GLN A 42 12.70 22.18 -12.49
C GLN A 42 12.63 20.74 -11.99
N LEU A 43 11.48 20.10 -12.19
CA LEU A 43 11.41 18.65 -12.07
C LEU A 43 12.41 18.06 -13.09
N PRO A 44 13.19 17.02 -12.74
CA PRO A 44 13.95 16.27 -13.74
C PRO A 44 13.03 15.92 -14.90
N GLU A 45 13.58 15.87 -16.13
CA GLU A 45 12.80 15.59 -17.35
C GLU A 45 11.77 14.51 -17.06
N ILE A 46 10.52 14.93 -17.18
CA ILE A 46 9.33 14.14 -16.90
C ILE A 46 9.40 12.92 -17.82
N ASP A 47 9.87 11.81 -17.28
CA ASP A 47 9.88 10.55 -17.98
C ASP A 47 9.44 9.45 -17.01
N LYS A 48 8.67 8.48 -17.56
CA LYS A 48 8.21 7.22 -16.91
C LYS A 48 6.92 7.23 -16.09
N GLY A 49 5.87 7.97 -16.50
CA GLY A 49 4.50 7.68 -16.08
C GLY A 49 4.17 7.89 -14.58
N ASN A 50 4.92 8.77 -13.92
CA ASN A 50 4.63 9.23 -12.55
C ASN A 50 3.84 10.54 -12.62
N HIS A 51 2.76 10.64 -11.83
CA HIS A 51 1.93 11.83 -11.72
C HIS A 51 1.93 12.30 -10.26
N PHE A 52 2.44 13.50 -10.00
CA PHE A 52 2.56 14.02 -8.65
C PHE A 52 1.44 15.01 -8.34
N LEU A 53 0.82 14.92 -7.16
CA LEU A 53 -0.05 15.97 -6.66
C LEU A 53 0.76 17.24 -6.42
N THR A 54 0.82 18.18 -7.37
CA THR A 54 1.69 19.37 -7.25
C THR A 54 1.03 20.55 -6.57
N ASN A 55 -0.30 20.55 -6.46
CA ASN A 55 -1.02 21.59 -5.74
C ASN A 55 -1.21 21.22 -4.26
N GLY A 56 -0.65 22.04 -3.37
CA GLY A 56 -0.80 21.88 -1.93
C GLY A 56 -2.27 21.84 -1.47
N MET A 57 -3.21 22.50 -2.14
CA MET A 57 -4.64 22.43 -1.78
C MET A 57 -5.22 21.04 -2.04
N HIS A 58 -4.89 20.43 -3.19
CA HIS A 58 -5.34 19.08 -3.53
C HIS A 58 -4.71 18.01 -2.63
N ALA A 59 -3.43 18.16 -2.27
CA ALA A 59 -2.77 17.31 -1.29
C ALA A 59 -3.39 17.41 0.11
N SER A 60 -3.82 18.61 0.55
CA SER A 60 -4.57 18.76 1.82
C SER A 60 -5.90 18.07 1.75
N SER A 61 -6.56 18.23 0.61
CA SER A 61 -7.86 17.65 0.34
C SER A 61 -7.76 16.12 0.39
N ALA A 62 -6.73 15.54 -0.23
CA ALA A 62 -6.45 14.11 -0.27
C ALA A 62 -6.26 13.46 1.12
N LEU A 63 -5.79 14.23 2.10
CA LEU A 63 -5.48 13.75 3.45
C LEU A 63 -6.48 14.23 4.51
N LYS A 64 -7.57 14.88 4.10
CA LYS A 64 -8.51 15.55 5.01
C LYS A 64 -9.16 14.59 6.02
N HIS A 65 -9.40 13.34 5.63
CA HIS A 65 -10.00 12.31 6.48
C HIS A 65 -8.98 11.24 6.89
N MET A 66 -7.71 11.63 7.05
CA MET A 66 -6.77 10.78 7.76
C MET A 66 -7.24 10.55 9.20
N ASP A 67 -7.07 9.32 9.67
CA ASP A 67 -7.29 8.98 11.07
C ASP A 67 -6.29 9.76 11.94
N ASP A 68 -6.55 9.84 13.24
CA ASP A 68 -5.61 10.44 14.18
C ASP A 68 -4.24 9.75 14.10
N THR A 69 -3.23 10.49 13.66
CA THR A 69 -1.85 10.00 13.55
C THR A 69 -1.01 10.27 14.79
N THR A 70 -1.62 10.75 15.87
CA THR A 70 -0.92 10.96 17.14
C THR A 70 -0.24 9.66 17.54
N ASN A 71 1.07 9.72 17.82
CA ASN A 71 1.91 8.55 18.15
C ASN A 71 2.08 7.51 17.02
N GLN A 72 1.76 7.86 15.78
CA GLN A 72 2.04 7.03 14.61
C GLN A 72 3.21 7.57 13.80
N LEU A 73 3.98 6.66 13.20
CA LEU A 73 4.86 6.95 12.08
C LEU A 73 4.06 6.86 10.77
N ILE A 74 4.20 7.87 9.93
CA ILE A 74 3.62 7.85 8.59
C ILE A 74 4.69 7.35 7.62
N VAL A 75 4.44 6.20 6.99
CA VAL A 75 5.26 5.69 5.89
C VAL A 75 4.69 6.23 4.58
N GLU A 76 5.50 6.95 3.81
CA GLU A 76 5.15 7.42 2.48
C GLU A 76 5.92 6.62 1.43
N VAL A 77 5.21 5.85 0.62
CA VAL A 77 5.80 5.15 -0.53
C VAL A 77 5.71 6.06 -1.75
N GLY A 78 6.85 6.42 -2.33
CA GLY A 78 6.93 7.38 -3.45
C GLY A 78 6.74 8.84 -3.03
N PRO A 79 7.57 9.39 -2.14
CA PRO A 79 7.52 10.80 -1.79
C PRO A 79 7.79 11.73 -2.99
N GLY A 80 8.62 11.30 -3.96
CA GLY A 80 9.02 12.06 -5.13
C GLY A 80 9.51 13.47 -4.79
N PRO A 81 8.98 14.55 -5.39
CA PRO A 81 9.33 15.93 -5.07
C PRO A 81 8.78 16.43 -3.71
N GLY A 82 8.13 15.56 -2.94
CA GLY A 82 7.71 15.80 -1.56
C GLY A 82 6.37 16.51 -1.40
N ALA A 83 5.51 16.49 -2.41
CA ALA A 83 4.30 17.33 -2.41
C ALA A 83 3.25 16.84 -1.40
N ILE A 84 3.08 15.52 -1.28
CA ILE A 84 2.28 14.88 -0.24
C ILE A 84 3.05 14.89 1.09
N THR A 85 4.35 14.58 1.08
CA THR A 85 5.24 14.65 2.25
C THR A 85 5.08 15.92 3.07
N ARG A 86 5.06 17.11 2.43
CA ARG A 86 4.86 18.40 3.13
C ARG A 86 3.56 18.46 3.92
N ARG A 87 2.50 17.80 3.42
CA ARG A 87 1.20 17.72 4.11
C ARG A 87 1.17 16.67 5.19
N LEU A 88 1.87 15.55 5.01
CA LEU A 88 2.05 14.54 6.06
C LEU A 88 2.84 15.11 7.24
N LEU A 89 3.86 15.94 6.99
CA LEU A 89 4.66 16.58 8.03
C LEU A 89 3.88 17.59 8.89
N ALA A 90 2.77 18.11 8.36
CA ALA A 90 1.86 19.01 9.07
C ALA A 90 0.90 18.26 10.01
N GLN A 91 0.81 16.93 9.91
CA GLN A 91 0.03 16.12 10.83
C GLN A 91 0.73 16.02 12.20
N ASP A 92 -0.06 15.79 13.25
CA ASP A 92 0.48 15.40 14.55
C ASP A 92 0.88 13.93 14.48
N SER A 93 2.17 13.67 14.24
CA SER A 93 2.73 12.34 14.04
C SER A 93 4.14 12.27 14.63
N LEU A 94 4.65 11.05 14.84
CA LEU A 94 6.02 10.82 15.29
C LEU A 94 7.05 11.27 14.24
N GLY A 95 6.71 11.11 12.97
CA GLY A 95 7.56 11.42 11.84
C GLY A 95 6.95 10.96 10.53
N VAL A 96 7.68 11.24 9.45
CA VAL A 96 7.35 10.75 8.10
C VAL A 96 8.58 10.05 7.53
N LEU A 97 8.41 8.80 7.08
CA LEU A 97 9.45 8.00 6.44
C LEU A 97 9.12 7.80 4.95
N GLY A 98 9.91 8.40 4.08
CA GLY A 98 9.82 8.20 2.64
C GLY A 98 10.55 6.94 2.16
N MET A 99 9.90 6.13 1.33
CA MET A 99 10.54 5.03 0.58
C MET A 99 10.51 5.39 -0.91
N GLU A 100 11.66 5.77 -1.47
CA GLU A 100 11.77 6.34 -2.82
C GLU A 100 12.72 5.55 -3.71
N MET A 101 12.21 4.98 -4.80
CA MET A 101 13.04 4.22 -5.73
C MET A 101 13.85 5.14 -6.65
N ASP A 102 13.30 6.31 -7.02
CA ASP A 102 13.94 7.25 -7.94
C ASP A 102 14.91 8.19 -7.21
N THR A 103 16.20 7.86 -7.31
CA THR A 103 17.29 8.62 -6.71
C THR A 103 17.44 10.05 -7.24
N SER A 104 16.79 10.43 -8.34
CA SER A 104 16.83 11.80 -8.87
C SER A 104 16.19 12.81 -7.91
N TYR A 105 15.32 12.36 -7.00
CA TYR A 105 14.71 13.20 -5.97
C TYR A 105 15.57 13.41 -4.73
N ASN A 106 16.71 12.73 -4.57
CA ASN A 106 17.49 12.73 -3.34
C ASN A 106 17.89 14.13 -2.87
N ALA A 107 18.30 15.03 -3.77
CA ALA A 107 18.65 16.40 -3.40
C ALA A 107 17.46 17.19 -2.82
N TYR A 108 16.24 16.93 -3.29
CA TYR A 108 15.02 17.53 -2.75
C TYR A 108 14.68 16.95 -1.37
N LEU A 109 14.76 15.63 -1.23
CA LEU A 109 14.46 14.92 0.02
C LEU A 109 15.48 15.25 1.12
N GLU A 110 16.76 15.41 0.78
CA GLU A 110 17.83 15.84 1.70
C GLU A 110 17.56 17.23 2.26
N ASN A 111 17.18 18.17 1.40
CA ASN A 111 16.79 19.50 1.83
C ASN A 111 15.59 19.46 2.80
N MET A 112 14.59 18.62 2.51
CA MET A 112 13.43 18.44 3.38
C MET A 112 13.80 17.84 4.75
N GLN A 113 14.67 16.82 4.79
CA GLN A 113 15.15 16.24 6.06
C GLN A 113 15.87 17.29 6.92
N GLN A 114 16.75 18.09 6.31
CA GLN A 114 17.49 19.14 7.01
C GLN A 114 16.55 20.20 7.60
N ILE A 115 15.59 20.71 6.82
CA ILE A 115 14.62 21.72 7.29
C ILE A 115 13.73 21.17 8.41
N THR A 116 13.38 19.89 8.35
CA THR A 116 12.46 19.25 9.30
C THR A 116 13.14 18.69 10.55
N GLN A 117 14.44 18.95 10.73
CA GLN A 117 15.20 18.48 11.88
C GLN A 117 15.04 16.96 12.10
N HIS A 118 15.12 16.18 11.01
CA HIS A 118 14.94 14.73 11.00
C HIS A 118 13.53 14.20 11.34
N LYS A 119 12.50 15.06 11.45
CA LYS A 119 11.09 14.59 11.48
C LYS A 119 10.74 13.87 10.18
N PHE A 120 11.27 14.36 9.06
CA PHE A 120 11.27 13.62 7.80
C PHE A 120 12.58 12.85 7.66
N GLN A 121 12.48 11.58 7.25
CA GLN A 121 13.60 10.77 6.79
C GLN A 121 13.19 10.06 5.51
N TRP A 122 14.14 9.66 4.68
CA TRP A 122 13.86 8.80 3.53
C TRP A 122 14.95 7.77 3.33
N VAL A 123 14.61 6.71 2.58
CA VAL A 123 15.56 5.71 2.09
C VAL A 123 15.30 5.45 0.62
N ASN A 124 16.36 5.12 -0.13
CA ASN A 124 16.21 4.65 -1.50
C ASN A 124 16.00 3.14 -1.55
N VAL A 125 14.80 2.70 -1.88
CA VAL A 125 14.40 1.28 -1.93
C VAL A 125 13.37 1.04 -3.03
N ASP A 126 13.38 -0.18 -3.58
CA ASP A 126 12.25 -0.70 -4.35
C ASP A 126 11.21 -1.27 -3.37
N ILE A 127 10.02 -0.66 -3.34
CA ILE A 127 8.94 -1.09 -2.44
C ILE A 127 8.49 -2.52 -2.70
N MET A 128 8.68 -3.08 -3.89
CA MET A 128 8.33 -4.49 -4.13
C MET A 128 9.31 -5.45 -3.44
N ASN A 129 10.56 -5.02 -3.24
CA ASN A 129 11.67 -5.85 -2.80
C ASN A 129 12.36 -5.28 -1.54
N VAL A 130 11.57 -4.85 -0.55
CA VAL A 130 12.08 -4.26 0.69
C VAL A 130 11.53 -4.97 1.93
N ASP A 131 12.31 -4.96 3.00
CA ASP A 131 11.88 -5.29 4.37
C ASP A 131 11.49 -3.98 5.08
N GLU A 132 10.22 -3.58 4.99
CA GLU A 132 9.74 -2.34 5.59
C GLU A 132 9.97 -2.26 7.11
N PRO A 133 9.71 -3.32 7.90
CA PRO A 133 10.02 -3.34 9.34
C PRO A 133 11.47 -2.98 9.66
N GLU A 134 12.43 -3.57 8.94
CA GLU A 134 13.85 -3.29 9.17
C GLU A 134 14.21 -1.85 8.79
N VAL A 135 13.69 -1.35 7.67
CA VAL A 135 13.89 0.05 7.26
C VAL A 135 13.30 1.02 8.29
N ILE A 136 12.09 0.76 8.79
CA ILE A 136 11.44 1.59 9.83
C ILE A 136 12.28 1.60 11.10
N LYS A 137 12.76 0.43 11.53
CA LYS A 137 13.60 0.28 12.72
C LYS A 137 14.93 1.02 12.57
N GLN A 138 15.56 1.00 11.39
CA GLN A 138 16.81 1.71 11.14
C GLN A 138 16.62 3.24 11.17
N ALA A 139 15.54 3.74 10.54
CA ALA A 139 15.25 5.17 10.52
C ALA A 139 14.80 5.69 11.90
N PHE A 140 14.05 4.90 12.66
CA PHE A 140 13.53 5.29 13.97
C PHE A 140 13.75 4.17 15.02
N PRO A 141 15.00 4.02 15.53
CA PRO A 141 15.41 2.87 16.34
C PRO A 141 14.91 2.88 17.78
N GLU A 142 14.47 4.03 18.29
CA GLU A 142 14.15 4.22 19.71
C GLU A 142 12.77 3.66 20.12
N ARG A 143 12.07 2.98 19.21
CA ARG A 143 10.70 2.49 19.44
C ARG A 143 10.53 1.03 19.01
N GLN A 144 9.72 0.31 19.79
CA GLN A 144 9.18 -0.97 19.37
C GLN A 144 7.96 -0.72 18.47
N TRP A 145 8.11 -1.01 17.19
CA TRP A 145 7.08 -0.73 16.18
C TRP A 145 5.98 -1.78 16.12
N ALA A 146 6.33 -3.04 16.42
CA ALA A 146 5.38 -4.14 16.40
C ALA A 146 4.47 -4.08 17.64
N VAL A 147 3.16 -4.08 17.38
CA VAL A 147 2.12 -4.18 18.40
C VAL A 147 1.34 -5.49 18.28
N PRO A 148 0.71 -5.97 19.38
CA PRO A 148 -0.26 -7.06 19.30
C PRO A 148 -1.34 -6.78 18.25
N TRP A 149 -1.81 -7.82 17.57
CA TRP A 149 -2.72 -7.69 16.43
C TRP A 149 -4.02 -6.95 16.78
N ASP A 150 -4.51 -7.08 18.02
CA ASP A 150 -5.72 -6.42 18.52
C ASP A 150 -5.53 -4.94 18.89
N ARG A 151 -4.31 -4.39 18.77
CA ARG A 151 -3.99 -3.00 19.09
C ARG A 151 -3.95 -2.11 17.86
N THR A 152 -4.20 -0.82 18.07
CA THR A 152 -3.99 0.22 17.05
C THR A 152 -2.53 0.22 16.62
N PRO A 153 -2.23 0.15 15.31
CA PRO A 153 -0.85 0.15 14.84
C PRO A 153 -0.19 1.50 15.11
N MET A 154 1.12 1.46 15.34
CA MET A 154 1.97 2.65 15.42
C MET A 154 2.43 3.15 14.05
N VAL A 155 1.94 2.53 12.97
CA VAL A 155 2.31 2.85 11.60
C VAL A 155 1.05 3.00 10.76
N THR A 156 1.03 4.00 9.89
CA THR A 156 0.07 4.15 8.79
C THR A 156 0.85 4.38 7.51
N ALA A 157 0.36 3.86 6.37
CA ALA A 157 1.03 4.07 5.09
C ALA A 157 0.19 4.89 4.11
N VAL A 158 0.87 5.79 3.39
CA VAL A 158 0.34 6.55 2.25
C VAL A 158 1.18 6.20 1.03
N VAL A 159 0.53 5.78 -0.05
CA VAL A 159 1.16 5.28 -1.25
C VAL A 159 0.86 6.21 -2.41
N ASN A 160 1.93 6.74 -3.01
CA ASN A 160 1.91 7.68 -4.12
C ASN A 160 2.98 7.29 -5.15
N ILE A 161 2.75 6.17 -5.83
CA ILE A 161 3.66 5.63 -6.85
C ILE A 161 2.97 5.66 -8.23
N SER A 162 3.72 5.37 -9.30
CA SER A 162 3.15 5.19 -10.63
C SER A 162 1.94 4.24 -10.60
N PHE A 163 0.87 4.61 -11.30
CA PHE A 163 -0.35 3.80 -11.38
C PHE A 163 -0.11 2.39 -11.91
N SER A 164 0.91 2.21 -12.75
CA SER A 164 1.32 0.89 -13.26
C SER A 164 1.76 -0.09 -12.16
N SER A 165 2.23 0.42 -11.02
CA SER A 165 2.75 -0.39 -9.90
C SER A 165 1.74 -0.60 -8.78
N VAL A 166 0.65 0.17 -8.74
CA VAL A 166 -0.36 0.10 -7.67
C VAL A 166 -0.98 -1.30 -7.57
N HIS A 167 -1.33 -1.90 -8.71
CA HIS A 167 -1.94 -3.24 -8.73
C HIS A 167 -1.03 -4.29 -8.06
N SER A 168 0.23 -4.35 -8.48
CA SER A 168 1.21 -5.31 -7.95
C SER A 168 1.46 -5.10 -6.46
N LEU A 169 1.54 -3.83 -6.02
CA LEU A 169 1.74 -3.51 -4.61
C LEU A 169 0.53 -3.89 -3.74
N ILE A 170 -0.70 -3.68 -4.24
CA ILE A 170 -1.91 -4.15 -3.55
C ILE A 170 -1.90 -5.68 -3.41
N VAL A 171 -1.55 -6.41 -4.46
CA VAL A 171 -1.45 -7.89 -4.42
C VAL A 171 -0.37 -8.33 -3.42
N ARG A 172 0.82 -7.71 -3.44
CA ARG A 172 1.89 -7.96 -2.46
C ARG A 172 1.38 -7.78 -1.04
N TYR A 173 0.70 -6.67 -0.74
CA TYR A 173 0.16 -6.43 0.60
C TYR A 173 -0.97 -7.39 1.00
N CYS A 174 -1.76 -7.92 0.06
CA CYS A 174 -2.72 -9.00 0.35
C CYS A 174 -2.02 -10.31 0.75
N MET A 175 -0.88 -10.61 0.11
CA MET A 175 -0.05 -11.74 0.54
C MET A 175 0.60 -11.46 1.89
N ASP A 176 1.11 -10.25 2.10
CA ASP A 176 1.82 -9.88 3.32
C ASP A 176 0.92 -9.93 4.55
N ILE A 177 -0.33 -9.43 4.45
CA ILE A 177 -1.29 -9.51 5.55
C ILE A 177 -1.69 -10.95 5.84
N SER A 178 -1.88 -11.78 4.81
CA SER A 178 -2.22 -13.20 4.99
C SER A 178 -1.11 -13.99 5.71
N ARG A 179 0.15 -13.56 5.54
CA ARG A 179 1.35 -14.20 6.13
C ARG A 179 1.91 -13.45 7.34
N ARG A 180 1.28 -12.33 7.75
CA ARG A 180 1.76 -11.41 8.80
C ARG A 180 3.23 -10.99 8.62
N ARG A 181 3.62 -10.65 7.40
CA ARG A 181 4.98 -10.18 7.04
C ARG A 181 4.96 -8.73 6.55
N GLY A 182 6.15 -8.16 6.27
CA GLY A 182 6.29 -6.77 5.84
C GLY A 182 5.66 -5.82 6.87
N LEU A 183 4.94 -4.79 6.41
CA LEU A 183 4.19 -3.88 7.29
C LEU A 183 3.24 -4.59 8.26
N TYR A 184 2.70 -5.75 7.90
CA TYR A 184 1.78 -6.50 8.74
C TYR A 184 2.47 -7.33 9.82
N SER A 185 3.80 -7.36 9.88
CA SER A 185 4.51 -7.78 11.10
C SER A 185 4.43 -6.73 12.21
N LEU A 186 4.07 -5.48 11.87
CA LEU A 186 3.99 -4.37 12.82
C LEU A 186 2.59 -4.16 13.41
N GLY A 187 1.58 -4.88 12.90
CA GLY A 187 0.17 -4.76 13.30
C GLY A 187 -0.76 -4.54 12.11
N LYS A 188 -2.01 -4.16 12.39
CA LYS A 188 -3.04 -3.88 11.36
C LYS A 188 -2.86 -2.52 10.69
N VAL A 189 -1.73 -2.32 10.00
CA VAL A 189 -1.36 -1.07 9.32
C VAL A 189 -2.38 -0.70 8.24
N PRO A 190 -3.08 0.45 8.33
CA PRO A 190 -3.95 0.93 7.27
C PRO A 190 -3.15 1.49 6.10
N LEU A 191 -3.65 1.28 4.89
CA LEU A 191 -3.04 1.76 3.65
C LEU A 191 -3.95 2.77 2.95
N ARG A 192 -3.36 3.86 2.44
CA ARG A 192 -4.03 4.87 1.62
C ARG A 192 -3.32 4.97 0.28
N PHE A 193 -3.98 4.61 -0.80
CA PHE A 193 -3.43 4.66 -2.14
C PHE A 193 -3.99 5.84 -2.92
N LEU A 194 -3.10 6.65 -3.46
CA LEU A 194 -3.43 7.54 -4.55
C LEU A 194 -3.32 6.78 -5.86
N THR A 195 -4.45 6.57 -6.54
CA THR A 195 -4.51 5.75 -7.76
C THR A 195 -5.56 6.30 -8.72
N GLU A 196 -5.59 5.81 -9.95
CA GLU A 196 -6.70 6.06 -10.87
C GLU A 196 -8.05 5.69 -10.25
N GLN A 197 -9.07 6.51 -10.48
CA GLN A 197 -10.41 6.30 -9.96
C GLN A 197 -10.97 4.92 -10.36
N LYS A 198 -10.75 4.48 -11.60
CA LYS A 198 -11.21 3.16 -12.09
C LYS A 198 -10.58 1.98 -11.33
N VAL A 199 -9.34 2.13 -10.88
CA VAL A 199 -8.66 1.10 -10.07
C VAL A 199 -9.28 1.06 -8.67
N ALA A 200 -9.52 2.23 -8.07
CA ALA A 200 -10.18 2.32 -6.77
C ALA A 200 -11.62 1.76 -6.80
N GLU A 201 -12.40 2.11 -7.83
CA GLU A 201 -13.76 1.58 -8.06
C GLU A 201 -13.74 0.07 -8.21
N ARG A 202 -12.78 -0.47 -8.97
CA ARG A 202 -12.59 -1.91 -9.11
C ARG A 202 -12.30 -2.59 -7.77
N VAL A 203 -11.40 -2.05 -6.95
CA VAL A 203 -11.09 -2.62 -5.62
C VAL A 203 -12.31 -2.61 -4.69
N CYS A 204 -13.11 -1.54 -4.74
CA CYS A 204 -14.30 -1.36 -3.90
C CYS A 204 -15.57 -2.01 -4.48
N ALA A 205 -15.53 -2.54 -5.69
CA ALA A 205 -16.70 -3.06 -6.37
C ALA A 205 -17.35 -4.21 -5.60
N ALA A 206 -18.66 -4.16 -5.42
CA ALA A 206 -19.44 -5.25 -4.85
C ALA A 206 -19.59 -6.39 -5.87
N THR A 207 -19.82 -7.60 -5.38
CA THR A 207 -20.10 -8.76 -6.25
C THR A 207 -21.32 -8.51 -7.13
N GLY A 208 -21.21 -8.92 -8.39
CA GLY A 208 -22.27 -8.75 -9.39
C GLY A 208 -22.27 -7.43 -10.14
N THR A 209 -21.41 -6.47 -9.79
CA THR A 209 -21.21 -5.26 -10.59
C THR A 209 -20.26 -5.51 -11.78
N LYS A 210 -20.26 -4.59 -12.74
CA LYS A 210 -19.39 -4.66 -13.92
C LYS A 210 -17.92 -4.45 -13.55
N GLU A 211 -17.67 -3.68 -12.50
CA GLU A 211 -16.35 -3.33 -12.01
C GLU A 211 -15.74 -4.44 -11.14
N PHE A 212 -16.56 -5.38 -10.64
CA PHE A 212 -16.09 -6.50 -9.84
C PHE A 212 -15.05 -7.34 -10.58
N SER A 213 -13.99 -7.70 -9.89
CA SER A 213 -12.84 -8.38 -10.48
C SER A 213 -12.14 -9.28 -9.46
N MET A 214 -11.12 -9.98 -9.94
CA MET A 214 -10.18 -10.72 -9.10
C MET A 214 -9.62 -9.86 -7.95
N LEU A 215 -9.24 -8.62 -8.25
CA LEU A 215 -8.66 -7.71 -7.27
C LEU A 215 -9.69 -7.33 -6.19
N SER A 216 -10.96 -7.19 -6.57
CA SER A 216 -12.06 -6.93 -5.63
C SER A 216 -12.18 -8.05 -4.61
N ALA A 217 -12.27 -9.29 -5.08
CA ALA A 217 -12.37 -10.47 -4.22
C ALA A 217 -11.13 -10.65 -3.31
N LEU A 218 -9.93 -10.52 -3.90
CA LEU A 218 -8.68 -10.68 -3.16
C LEU A 218 -8.54 -9.64 -2.04
N VAL A 219 -8.72 -8.36 -2.35
CA VAL A 219 -8.54 -7.28 -1.38
C VAL A 219 -9.63 -7.32 -0.32
N GLN A 220 -10.90 -7.51 -0.73
CA GLN A 220 -12.01 -7.50 0.21
C GLN A 220 -11.98 -8.69 1.19
N ASN A 221 -11.27 -9.78 0.88
CA ASN A 221 -11.03 -10.85 1.85
C ASN A 221 -10.27 -10.34 3.09
N TYR A 222 -9.22 -9.53 2.89
CA TYR A 222 -8.34 -9.10 3.98
C TYR A 222 -8.62 -7.68 4.50
N PHE A 223 -9.23 -6.84 3.67
CA PHE A 223 -9.43 -5.42 3.97
C PHE A 223 -10.91 -5.03 3.87
N THR A 224 -11.31 -4.05 4.68
CA THR A 224 -12.44 -3.19 4.35
C THR A 224 -11.94 -2.08 3.42
N THR A 225 -12.70 -1.79 2.37
CA THR A 225 -12.29 -0.88 1.30
C THR A 225 -13.33 0.20 1.09
N HIS A 226 -12.87 1.43 0.84
CA HIS A 226 -13.71 2.52 0.37
C HIS A 226 -12.88 3.56 -0.37
N ILE A 227 -13.56 4.34 -1.21
CA ILE A 227 -13.00 5.55 -1.80
C ILE A 227 -13.28 6.69 -0.83
N ASP A 228 -12.23 7.28 -0.26
CA ASP A 228 -12.39 8.44 0.62
C ASP A 228 -12.83 9.67 -0.19
N ARG A 229 -12.23 9.85 -1.38
CA ARG A 229 -12.56 10.94 -2.30
C ARG A 229 -11.95 10.77 -3.68
N THR A 230 -12.52 11.50 -4.64
CA THR A 230 -11.98 11.67 -5.99
C THR A 230 -11.22 13.00 -6.12
N LEU A 231 -10.30 13.03 -7.07
CA LEU A 231 -9.42 14.15 -7.39
C LEU A 231 -9.39 14.28 -8.91
N ALA A 232 -9.71 15.48 -9.41
CA ALA A 232 -9.63 15.77 -10.84
C ALA A 232 -8.19 15.56 -11.34
N GLY A 233 -8.02 14.96 -12.52
CA GLY A 233 -6.68 14.70 -13.08
C GLY A 233 -5.81 15.94 -13.29
N GLU A 234 -6.44 17.11 -13.45
CA GLU A 234 -5.80 18.43 -13.50
C GLU A 234 -5.07 18.82 -12.20
N SER A 235 -5.32 18.10 -11.11
CA SER A 235 -4.67 18.31 -9.80
C SER A 235 -3.22 17.82 -9.75
N PHE A 236 -2.78 17.10 -10.80
CA PHE A 236 -1.48 16.44 -10.87
C PHE A 236 -0.55 17.14 -11.86
N TYR A 237 0.75 17.01 -11.64
CA TYR A 237 1.76 17.35 -12.64
C TYR A 237 2.76 16.20 -12.77
N PRO A 238 3.01 15.71 -13.99
CA PRO A 238 2.30 16.07 -15.23
C PRO A 238 0.81 15.76 -15.10
N PHE A 239 -0.04 16.52 -15.79
CA PHE A 239 -1.49 16.30 -15.75
C PHE A 239 -1.82 14.87 -16.14
N THR A 240 -2.76 14.25 -15.42
CA THR A 240 -3.35 12.98 -15.82
C THR A 240 -4.57 13.26 -16.69
N THR A 241 -4.78 12.45 -17.73
CA THR A 241 -6.02 12.47 -18.52
C THR A 241 -7.17 11.75 -17.84
N VAL A 242 -6.90 11.12 -16.70
CA VAL A 242 -7.85 10.33 -15.91
C VAL A 242 -7.97 10.90 -14.50
N ASP A 243 -9.17 10.83 -13.96
CA ASP A 243 -9.41 11.18 -12.57
C ASP A 243 -8.78 10.16 -11.62
N CYS A 244 -8.38 10.67 -10.47
CA CYS A 244 -7.73 9.90 -9.42
C CYS A 244 -8.64 9.77 -8.20
N ALA A 245 -8.31 8.84 -7.32
CA ALA A 245 -9.03 8.61 -6.09
C ALA A 245 -8.05 8.26 -4.96
N MET A 246 -8.44 8.64 -3.74
CA MET A 246 -7.82 8.15 -2.51
C MET A 246 -8.55 6.87 -2.09
N LEU A 247 -7.96 5.72 -2.43
CA LEU A 247 -8.42 4.40 -2.02
C LEU A 247 -7.89 4.09 -0.62
N VAL A 248 -8.77 3.70 0.29
CA VAL A 248 -8.38 3.33 1.65
C VAL A 248 -8.63 1.84 1.87
N LEU A 249 -7.58 1.14 2.30
CA LEU A 249 -7.63 -0.26 2.70
C LEU A 249 -7.35 -0.34 4.21
N ARG A 250 -8.36 -0.75 4.98
CA ARG A 250 -8.20 -1.01 6.42
C ARG A 250 -8.23 -2.51 6.68
N PRO A 251 -7.20 -3.10 7.29
CA PRO A 251 -7.21 -4.51 7.67
C PRO A 251 -8.48 -4.88 8.43
N ARG A 252 -9.09 -6.01 8.09
CA ARG A 252 -10.21 -6.55 8.88
C ARG A 252 -9.69 -7.10 10.21
N GLU A 253 -10.60 -7.24 11.17
CA GLU A 253 -10.34 -7.97 12.41
C GLU A 253 -9.91 -9.42 12.12
N LEU A 254 -10.69 -10.09 11.27
CA LEU A 254 -10.39 -11.38 10.67
C LEU A 254 -10.65 -11.30 9.17
N PRO A 255 -9.89 -12.02 8.33
CA PRO A 255 -10.24 -12.13 6.92
C PRO A 255 -11.64 -12.76 6.76
N LEU A 256 -12.30 -12.54 5.62
CA LEU A 256 -13.59 -13.19 5.35
C LEU A 256 -13.46 -14.71 5.38
N VAL A 257 -12.32 -15.21 4.89
CA VAL A 257 -11.87 -16.60 5.02
C VAL A 257 -10.36 -16.61 5.24
N GLU A 258 -9.90 -17.39 6.21
CA GLU A 258 -8.48 -17.68 6.47
C GLU A 258 -7.90 -18.49 5.30
N ILE A 259 -7.08 -17.84 4.48
CA ILE A 259 -6.39 -18.45 3.33
C ILE A 259 -5.13 -17.64 3.00
N ASP A 260 -4.09 -18.31 2.50
CA ASP A 260 -2.91 -17.63 1.97
C ASP A 260 -3.27 -16.74 0.78
N GLY A 261 -2.81 -15.49 0.79
CA GLY A 261 -3.13 -14.51 -0.25
C GLY A 261 -2.57 -14.88 -1.62
N GLY A 262 -1.46 -15.62 -1.67
CA GLY A 262 -0.90 -16.13 -2.91
C GLY A 262 -1.78 -17.24 -3.50
N ALA A 263 -2.20 -18.19 -2.67
CA ALA A 263 -3.13 -19.24 -3.06
C ALA A 263 -4.47 -18.65 -3.55
N LEU A 264 -5.03 -17.69 -2.82
CA LEU A 264 -6.26 -17.01 -3.19
C LEU A 264 -6.11 -16.25 -4.52
N PHE A 265 -5.02 -15.48 -4.68
CA PHE A 265 -4.74 -14.79 -5.93
C PHE A 265 -4.69 -15.76 -7.12
N GLN A 266 -3.97 -16.88 -6.97
CA GLN A 266 -3.85 -17.87 -8.02
C GLN A 266 -5.20 -18.50 -8.38
N PHE A 267 -5.98 -18.92 -7.38
CA PHE A 267 -7.33 -19.45 -7.59
C PHE A 267 -8.20 -18.46 -8.37
N LEU A 268 -8.30 -17.22 -7.89
CA LEU A 268 -9.12 -16.18 -8.51
C LEU A 268 -8.63 -15.87 -9.93
N SER A 269 -7.31 -15.94 -10.19
CA SER A 269 -6.73 -15.73 -11.52
C SER A 269 -7.16 -16.78 -12.54
N PHE A 270 -7.54 -17.99 -12.10
CA PHE A 270 -8.10 -19.03 -12.97
C PHE A 270 -9.61 -18.88 -13.12
N VAL A 271 -10.31 -18.68 -12.00
CA VAL A 271 -11.78 -18.76 -11.93
C VAL A 271 -12.47 -17.48 -12.43
N ILE A 272 -11.85 -16.29 -12.25
CA ILE A 272 -12.44 -15.00 -12.68
C ILE A 272 -11.96 -14.58 -14.08
N LYS A 273 -11.02 -15.32 -14.70
CA LYS A 273 -10.58 -15.06 -16.09
C LYS A 273 -11.70 -15.25 -17.12
N SER A 274 -12.60 -16.19 -16.87
CA SER A 274 -13.79 -16.45 -17.68
C SER A 274 -14.86 -15.41 -17.31
N LYS A 275 -15.22 -14.56 -18.29
CA LYS A 275 -16.23 -13.49 -18.16
C LYS A 275 -17.38 -13.93 -17.27
N HIS A 276 -17.84 -13.05 -16.38
CA HIS A 276 -18.86 -13.25 -15.32
C HIS A 276 -20.14 -14.02 -15.73
N GLN A 277 -20.34 -14.31 -17.02
CA GLN A 277 -21.47 -14.95 -17.66
C GLN A 277 -21.32 -16.46 -17.90
N CYS A 278 -20.45 -17.14 -17.17
CA CYS A 278 -20.41 -18.60 -17.15
C CYS A 278 -20.93 -19.15 -15.81
N SER A 279 -21.31 -20.43 -15.82
CA SER A 279 -21.70 -21.13 -14.60
C SER A 279 -20.50 -21.35 -13.68
N VAL A 280 -20.76 -21.54 -12.39
CA VAL A 280 -19.74 -21.85 -11.38
C VAL A 280 -18.89 -23.05 -11.81
N THR A 281 -19.51 -24.17 -12.21
CA THR A 281 -18.76 -25.36 -12.67
C THR A 281 -17.83 -25.03 -13.82
N LYS A 282 -18.30 -24.27 -14.81
CA LYS A 282 -17.49 -23.94 -15.99
C LYS A 282 -16.29 -23.07 -15.62
N ALA A 283 -16.44 -22.17 -14.65
CA ALA A 283 -15.35 -21.34 -14.15
C ALA A 283 -14.34 -22.15 -13.34
N LEU A 284 -14.81 -23.03 -12.43
CA LEU A 284 -13.94 -23.91 -11.65
C LEU A 284 -13.17 -24.89 -12.54
N CYS A 285 -13.79 -25.42 -13.59
CA CYS A 285 -13.13 -26.31 -14.56
C CYS A 285 -11.96 -25.66 -15.31
N CYS A 286 -11.76 -24.34 -15.22
CA CYS A 286 -10.54 -23.69 -15.71
C CYS A 286 -9.32 -23.94 -14.81
N ALA A 287 -9.54 -24.34 -13.56
CA ALA A 287 -8.50 -24.57 -12.56
C ALA A 287 -8.35 -26.05 -12.15
N MET A 288 -9.38 -26.88 -12.37
CA MET A 288 -9.45 -28.25 -11.84
C MET A 288 -10.35 -29.17 -12.69
N PRO A 289 -10.29 -30.50 -12.52
CA PRO A 289 -11.23 -31.44 -13.13
C PRO A 289 -12.68 -31.23 -12.67
N VAL A 290 -13.65 -31.68 -13.47
CA VAL A 290 -15.08 -31.46 -13.21
C VAL A 290 -15.55 -32.15 -11.93
N GLU A 291 -14.99 -33.31 -11.60
CA GLU A 291 -15.32 -34.05 -10.38
C GLU A 291 -14.93 -33.27 -9.13
N VAL A 292 -13.78 -32.58 -9.19
CA VAL A 292 -13.28 -31.72 -8.13
C VAL A 292 -14.14 -30.46 -8.04
N ALA A 293 -14.46 -29.84 -9.18
CA ALA A 293 -15.34 -28.67 -9.22
C ALA A 293 -16.71 -28.94 -8.60
N SER A 294 -17.37 -30.04 -8.98
CA SER A 294 -18.67 -30.44 -8.42
C SER A 294 -18.57 -30.82 -6.93
N HIS A 295 -17.45 -31.41 -6.49
CA HIS A 295 -17.22 -31.65 -5.07
C HIS A 295 -17.10 -30.33 -4.28
N ILE A 296 -16.32 -29.36 -4.76
CA ILE A 296 -16.19 -28.04 -4.13
C ILE A 296 -17.55 -27.34 -4.04
N CYS A 297 -18.33 -27.33 -5.13
CA CYS A 297 -19.69 -26.75 -5.11
C CYS A 297 -20.57 -27.37 -4.03
N ARG A 298 -20.53 -28.71 -3.88
CA ARG A 298 -21.31 -29.42 -2.87
C ARG A 298 -20.90 -29.08 -1.45
N GLU A 299 -19.59 -29.05 -1.16
CA GLU A 299 -19.08 -28.74 0.18
C GLU A 299 -19.34 -27.30 0.61
N VAL A 300 -19.24 -26.35 -0.33
CA VAL A 300 -19.55 -24.94 -0.06
C VAL A 300 -21.07 -24.68 -0.04
N GLY A 301 -21.88 -25.61 -0.57
CA GLY A 301 -23.34 -25.50 -0.63
C GLY A 301 -23.83 -24.55 -1.74
N ILE A 302 -23.15 -24.53 -2.88
CA ILE A 302 -23.43 -23.66 -4.02
C ILE A 302 -23.95 -24.48 -5.20
N ASP A 303 -25.04 -24.03 -5.80
CA ASP A 303 -25.56 -24.59 -7.04
C ASP A 303 -24.56 -24.33 -8.18
N GLU A 304 -24.07 -25.42 -8.76
CA GLU A 304 -23.01 -25.46 -9.74
C GLU A 304 -23.41 -24.80 -11.08
N THR A 305 -24.72 -24.69 -11.33
CA THR A 305 -25.31 -24.04 -12.51
C THR A 305 -25.45 -22.53 -12.36
N LEU A 306 -25.27 -21.98 -11.15
CA LEU A 306 -25.38 -20.55 -10.91
C LEU A 306 -24.38 -19.75 -11.75
N PRO A 307 -24.74 -18.56 -12.23
CA PRO A 307 -23.78 -17.70 -12.90
C PRO A 307 -22.80 -17.10 -11.88
N MET A 308 -21.53 -16.96 -12.28
CA MET A 308 -20.44 -16.46 -11.43
C MET A 308 -20.74 -15.11 -10.74
N TRP A 309 -21.48 -14.21 -11.38
CA TRP A 309 -21.83 -12.91 -10.79
C TRP A 309 -22.76 -12.99 -9.57
N LYS A 310 -23.37 -14.15 -9.30
CA LYS A 310 -24.20 -14.39 -8.10
C LYS A 310 -23.39 -14.78 -6.86
N LEU A 311 -22.12 -15.15 -7.04
CA LEU A 311 -21.25 -15.54 -5.92
C LEU A 311 -20.84 -14.31 -5.10
N THR A 312 -20.83 -14.48 -3.79
CA THR A 312 -20.26 -13.50 -2.86
C THR A 312 -18.73 -13.65 -2.81
N VAL A 313 -18.03 -12.67 -2.22
CA VAL A 313 -16.59 -12.79 -1.97
C VAL A 313 -16.30 -13.96 -1.02
N VAL A 314 -17.17 -14.17 -0.02
CA VAL A 314 -17.06 -15.28 0.92
C VAL A 314 -17.14 -16.62 0.19
N ASP A 315 -18.07 -16.77 -0.76
CA ASP A 315 -18.22 -17.97 -1.56
C ASP A 315 -16.96 -18.28 -2.36
N LEU A 316 -16.43 -17.28 -3.06
CA LEU A 316 -15.19 -17.41 -3.83
C LEU A 316 -14.00 -17.81 -2.94
N CYS A 317 -13.90 -17.22 -1.75
CA CYS A 317 -12.81 -17.54 -0.82
C CYS A 317 -12.97 -18.93 -0.20
N ARG A 318 -14.20 -19.36 0.13
CA ARG A 318 -14.47 -20.73 0.62
C ARG A 318 -14.14 -21.78 -0.44
N MET A 319 -14.52 -21.53 -1.70
CA MET A 319 -14.14 -22.39 -2.82
C MET A 319 -12.61 -22.45 -2.99
N ALA A 320 -11.92 -21.32 -2.84
CA ALA A 320 -10.46 -21.28 -2.87
C ALA A 320 -9.84 -22.12 -1.74
N SER A 321 -10.37 -22.06 -0.52
CA SER A 321 -9.88 -22.87 0.61
C SER A 321 -10.06 -24.37 0.34
N MET A 322 -11.20 -24.78 -0.23
CA MET A 322 -11.41 -26.17 -0.63
C MET A 322 -10.45 -26.62 -1.74
N TRP A 323 -10.17 -25.74 -2.69
CA TRP A 323 -9.18 -26.00 -3.75
C TRP A 323 -7.77 -26.19 -3.18
N VAL A 324 -7.37 -25.39 -2.19
CA VAL A 324 -6.07 -25.56 -1.51
C VAL A 324 -5.98 -26.92 -0.81
N LEU A 325 -7.02 -27.33 -0.06
CA LEU A 325 -7.07 -28.64 0.58
C LEU A 325 -6.94 -29.79 -0.43
N PHE A 326 -7.55 -29.64 -1.61
CA PHE A 326 -7.41 -30.63 -2.69
C PHE A 326 -5.98 -30.70 -3.24
N LEU A 327 -5.31 -29.56 -3.43
CA LEU A 327 -3.92 -29.53 -3.88
C LEU A 327 -2.99 -30.20 -2.86
N GLU A 328 -3.18 -29.91 -1.57
CA GLU A 328 -2.43 -30.55 -0.47
C GLU A 328 -2.66 -32.06 -0.45
N GLY A 329 -3.92 -32.51 -0.50
CA GLY A 329 -4.27 -33.93 -0.52
C GLY A 329 -3.76 -34.69 -1.76
N SER A 330 -3.51 -33.98 -2.87
CA SER A 330 -2.98 -34.56 -4.11
C SER A 330 -1.47 -34.35 -4.31
N ASN A 331 -0.75 -33.84 -3.30
CA ASN A 331 0.68 -33.49 -3.36
C ASN A 331 1.05 -32.54 -4.51
N GLN A 332 0.11 -31.69 -4.93
CA GLN A 332 0.37 -30.65 -5.92
C GLN A 332 0.83 -29.38 -5.20
N LYS A 333 1.93 -28.79 -5.68
CA LYS A 333 2.44 -27.52 -5.13
C LYS A 333 1.92 -26.35 -5.94
N LEU A 334 1.48 -25.31 -5.23
CA LEU A 334 1.27 -24.00 -5.85
C LEU A 334 2.63 -23.44 -6.30
N PRO A 335 2.75 -22.90 -7.52
CA PRO A 335 3.94 -22.17 -7.93
C PRO A 335 4.19 -20.99 -6.99
N ASP A 336 5.45 -20.80 -6.57
CA ASP A 336 5.85 -19.64 -5.78
C ASP A 336 5.65 -18.37 -6.59
N LEU A 337 4.66 -17.58 -6.19
CA LEU A 337 4.45 -16.24 -6.70
C LEU A 337 5.58 -15.33 -6.18
N LYS A 338 6.53 -15.02 -7.07
CA LYS A 338 7.56 -14.01 -6.81
C LYS A 338 6.94 -12.63 -7.04
N PHE A 339 6.68 -11.91 -5.95
CA PHE A 339 6.31 -10.49 -5.96
C PHE A 339 7.31 -9.72 -5.12
#